data_AF-A0A2E6CHR4-F1
#
_entry.id   AF-A0A2E6CHR4-F1
#
_cell.length_a   1.000
_cell.length_b   1.000
_cell.length_c   1.000
_cell.angle_alpha   90.00
_cell.angle_beta   90.00
_cell.angle_gamma   90.00
#
_symmetry.space_group_name_H-M   'P 1'
#
loop_
_entity.id
_entity.type
_entity.pdbx_description
1 polymer ?
#
loop_
_entity_poly.entity_id
_entity_poly.type
_entity_poly.pdbx_seq_one_letter_code
_entity_poly.pdbx_strand_id
1 'polypeptide(L)'
;MDSIANVSPVSHPKRFSSPTEQLAYWINAYNASVLTGITDAYPVSSVKDIRLFNGFFNRQKWTVGGQELTLNNIENDIIRTQFNDPRVHFVLNCGAMSCPPLENRAFTGRSLEKRLEKALKRFISNEHFFTLSGNQLYLSKIIDWYRNDFATKNRFTNPNNPDMDPLISYFIPYVSQPVEDRLRSPTLKVQFHEYDWSLNSQPIPSVS
;
A
#
# COMPACT_ATOMS: atom_id res chain seq x y z
N MET A 1 15.74 -15.82 4.21
CA MET A 1 14.61 -15.83 3.26
C MET A 1 13.95 -17.21 3.16
N ASP A 2 14.61 -18.26 3.65
CA ASP A 2 14.23 -19.68 3.50
C ASP A 2 12.83 -20.03 4.02
N SER A 3 12.30 -19.30 5.00
CA SER A 3 10.95 -19.52 5.53
C SER A 3 9.85 -19.03 4.59
N ILE A 4 10.06 -17.93 3.84
CA ILE A 4 9.06 -17.39 2.91
C ILE A 4 9.12 -18.17 1.59
N ALA A 5 10.32 -18.61 1.20
CA ALA A 5 10.53 -19.36 -0.04
C ALA A 5 9.84 -20.73 -0.05
N ASN A 6 9.72 -21.41 1.09
CA ASN A 6 9.30 -22.83 1.12
C ASN A 6 7.95 -23.11 1.81
N VAL A 7 7.42 -22.17 2.59
CA VAL A 7 6.17 -22.35 3.36
C VAL A 7 5.22 -21.21 3.03
N SER A 8 4.06 -21.52 2.45
CA SER A 8 3.05 -20.55 2.00
C SER A 8 1.63 -21.02 2.31
N PRO A 9 0.62 -20.11 2.23
CA PRO A 9 -0.79 -20.48 2.26
C PRO A 9 -1.18 -21.57 1.27
N VAL A 10 -0.55 -21.59 0.09
CA VAL A 10 -0.83 -22.56 -0.97
C VAL A 10 -0.22 -23.93 -0.64
N SER A 11 1.05 -23.96 -0.23
CA SER A 11 1.78 -25.21 0.05
C SER A 11 1.42 -25.82 1.40
N HIS A 12 1.08 -24.99 2.39
CA HIS A 12 0.84 -25.39 3.78
C HIS A 12 -0.45 -24.75 4.33
N PRO A 13 -1.63 -25.00 3.73
CA PRO A 13 -2.88 -24.32 4.10
C PRO A 13 -3.25 -24.51 5.57
N LYS A 14 -2.90 -25.65 6.17
CA LYS A 14 -3.13 -25.90 7.62
C LYS A 14 -2.35 -24.96 8.54
N ARG A 15 -1.24 -24.37 8.08
CA ARG A 15 -0.45 -23.37 8.83
C ARG A 15 -0.99 -21.95 8.68
N PHE A 16 -1.83 -21.70 7.68
CA PHE A 16 -2.45 -20.40 7.38
C PHE A 16 -3.95 -20.59 7.24
N SER A 17 -4.58 -20.97 8.35
CA SER A 17 -5.97 -21.43 8.37
C SER A 17 -6.98 -20.29 8.27
N SER A 18 -6.55 -19.04 8.44
CA SER A 18 -7.39 -17.85 8.34
C SER A 18 -6.97 -16.91 7.21
N PRO A 19 -7.92 -16.17 6.59
CA PRO A 19 -7.59 -15.17 5.56
C PRO A 19 -6.58 -14.12 6.04
N THR A 20 -6.60 -13.75 7.32
CA THR A 20 -5.65 -12.78 7.87
C THR A 20 -4.23 -13.33 7.98
N GLU A 21 -4.05 -14.62 8.26
CA GLU A 21 -2.74 -15.26 8.22
C GLU A 21 -2.21 -15.35 6.79
N GLN A 22 -3.09 -15.64 5.83
CA GLN A 22 -2.72 -15.72 4.41
C GLN A 22 -2.32 -14.35 3.86
N LEU A 23 -3.12 -13.30 4.11
CA LEU A 23 -2.79 -11.94 3.68
C LEU A 23 -1.52 -11.43 4.37
N ALA A 24 -1.34 -11.70 5.66
CA ALA A 24 -0.11 -11.34 6.37
C ALA A 24 1.13 -11.97 5.73
N TYR A 25 1.05 -13.25 5.32
CA TYR A 25 2.13 -13.91 4.60
C TYR A 25 2.44 -13.20 3.27
N TRP A 26 1.43 -12.91 2.44
CA TRP A 26 1.65 -12.31 1.13
C TRP A 26 2.19 -10.89 1.20
N ILE A 27 1.71 -10.07 2.15
CA ILE A 27 2.28 -8.73 2.41
C ILE A 27 3.76 -8.84 2.81
N ASN A 28 4.10 -9.79 3.69
CA ASN A 28 5.49 -10.01 4.10
C ASN A 28 6.36 -10.46 2.93
N ALA A 29 5.86 -11.38 2.10
CA ALA A 29 6.58 -11.89 0.94
C ALA A 29 6.87 -10.78 -0.08
N TYR A 30 5.87 -9.94 -0.38
CA TYR A 30 6.02 -8.78 -1.25
C TYR A 30 7.09 -7.82 -0.70
N ASN A 31 6.91 -7.35 0.54
CA ASN A 31 7.79 -6.34 1.14
C ASN A 31 9.23 -6.85 1.32
N ALA A 32 9.42 -8.12 1.66
CA ALA A 32 10.74 -8.73 1.75
C ALA A 32 11.42 -8.84 0.37
N SER A 33 10.66 -9.16 -0.68
CA SER A 33 11.16 -9.23 -2.06
C SER A 33 11.57 -7.84 -2.55
N VAL A 34 10.79 -6.79 -2.26
CA VAL A 34 11.16 -5.41 -2.57
C VAL A 34 12.46 -5.01 -1.88
N LEU A 35 12.57 -5.24 -0.57
CA LEU A 35 13.77 -4.92 0.20
C LEU A 35 15.02 -5.62 -0.33
N THR A 36 14.88 -6.90 -0.66
CA THR A 36 15.97 -7.71 -1.23
C THR A 36 16.43 -7.09 -2.54
N GLY A 37 15.48 -6.78 -3.43
CA GLY A 37 15.77 -6.19 -4.72
C GLY A 37 16.44 -4.83 -4.66
N ILE A 38 16.02 -3.96 -3.72
CA ILE A 38 16.66 -2.67 -3.48
C ILE A 38 18.08 -2.86 -2.93
N THR A 39 18.26 -3.79 -1.98
CA THR A 39 19.56 -4.06 -1.35
C THR A 39 20.56 -4.62 -2.36
N ASP A 40 20.13 -5.56 -3.21
CA ASP A 40 20.98 -6.18 -4.24
C ASP A 40 21.37 -5.20 -5.35
N ALA A 41 20.54 -4.18 -5.60
CA ALA A 41 20.81 -3.14 -6.58
C ALA A 41 21.65 -1.98 -6.03
N TYR A 42 21.91 -1.94 -4.73
CA TYR A 42 22.59 -0.80 -4.10
C TYR A 42 24.06 -0.67 -4.56
N PRO A 43 24.58 0.55 -4.81
CA PRO A 43 23.92 1.84 -4.69
C PRO A 43 23.06 2.22 -5.91
N VAL A 44 21.83 2.66 -5.64
CA VAL A 44 20.90 3.26 -6.62
C VAL A 44 20.34 4.55 -6.05
N SER A 45 19.93 5.48 -6.91
CA SER A 45 19.35 6.78 -6.54
C SER A 45 17.82 6.81 -6.61
N SER A 46 17.23 6.03 -7.51
CA SER A 46 15.78 5.92 -7.68
C SER A 46 15.34 4.46 -7.78
N VAL A 47 14.13 4.17 -7.30
CA VAL A 47 13.47 2.88 -7.56
C VAL A 47 13.31 2.63 -9.07
N LYS A 48 13.14 3.68 -9.86
CA LYS A 48 13.07 3.56 -11.33
C LYS A 48 14.35 2.97 -11.92
N ASP A 49 15.49 3.19 -11.26
CA ASP A 49 16.81 2.75 -11.70
C ASP A 49 17.08 1.28 -11.36
N ILE A 50 16.24 0.67 -10.49
CA ILE A 50 16.26 -0.76 -10.16
C ILE A 50 15.70 -1.52 -11.37
N ARG A 51 16.55 -1.57 -12.41
CA ARG A 51 16.38 -2.08 -13.77
C ARG A 51 15.00 -1.84 -14.39
N LEU A 52 14.72 -0.54 -14.61
CA LEU A 52 13.65 0.05 -15.41
C LEU A 52 12.26 -0.43 -14.99
N PHE A 53 11.89 -0.01 -13.78
CA PHE A 53 10.56 0.02 -13.14
C PHE A 53 9.62 -1.17 -13.41
N ASN A 54 9.17 -1.33 -14.65
CA ASN A 54 8.40 -2.49 -15.09
C ASN A 54 9.18 -3.81 -14.96
N GLY A 55 10.50 -3.80 -15.20
CA GLY A 55 11.33 -5.01 -15.09
C GLY A 55 11.31 -5.59 -13.67
N PHE A 56 11.47 -4.73 -12.67
CA PHE A 56 11.52 -5.13 -11.27
C PHE A 56 10.20 -5.71 -10.76
N PHE A 57 9.09 -5.00 -11.02
CA PHE A 57 7.78 -5.43 -10.52
C PHE A 57 7.14 -6.53 -11.37
N ASN A 58 7.38 -6.56 -12.69
CA ASN A 58 6.66 -7.43 -13.63
C ASN A 58 7.51 -8.50 -14.32
N ARG A 59 8.85 -8.48 -14.23
CA ARG A 59 9.71 -9.47 -14.90
C ARG A 59 10.60 -10.24 -13.95
N GLN A 60 11.14 -9.60 -12.92
CA GLN A 60 11.93 -10.27 -11.90
C GLN A 60 11.05 -11.22 -11.09
N LYS A 61 11.47 -12.48 -11.02
CA LYS A 61 10.79 -13.53 -10.27
C LYS A 61 11.49 -13.78 -8.96
N TRP A 62 10.68 -14.08 -7.96
CA TRP A 62 11.07 -14.37 -6.59
C TRP A 62 10.51 -15.73 -6.22
N THR A 63 11.33 -16.57 -5.62
CA THR A 63 10.86 -17.85 -5.06
C THR A 63 10.06 -17.57 -3.79
N VAL A 64 8.73 -17.68 -3.88
CA VAL A 64 7.80 -17.48 -2.77
C VAL A 64 6.87 -18.68 -2.71
N GLY A 65 6.90 -19.39 -1.59
CA GLY A 65 6.01 -20.54 -1.38
C GLY A 65 6.19 -21.70 -2.35
N GLY A 66 7.42 -21.89 -2.87
CA GLY A 66 7.76 -22.90 -3.88
C GLY A 66 7.41 -22.48 -5.31
N GLN A 67 7.02 -21.24 -5.54
CA GLN A 67 6.64 -20.72 -6.85
C GLN A 67 7.50 -19.52 -7.25
N GLU A 68 7.76 -19.39 -8.55
CA GLU A 68 8.45 -18.25 -9.14
C GLU A 68 7.43 -17.15 -9.48
N LEU A 69 7.30 -16.16 -8.60
CA LEU A 69 6.31 -15.09 -8.69
C LEU A 69 6.97 -13.73 -8.88
N THR A 70 6.37 -12.89 -9.71
CA THR A 70 6.73 -11.46 -9.75
C THR A 70 6.01 -10.70 -8.63
N LEU A 71 6.51 -9.51 -8.26
CA LEU A 71 5.82 -8.64 -7.30
C LEU A 71 4.40 -8.30 -7.78
N ASN A 72 4.23 -8.09 -9.09
CA ASN A 72 2.93 -7.88 -9.71
C ASN A 72 2.00 -9.09 -9.54
N ASN A 73 2.50 -10.32 -9.66
CA ASN A 73 1.67 -11.51 -9.40
C ASN A 73 1.22 -11.56 -7.94
N ILE A 74 2.13 -11.28 -7.00
CA ILE A 74 1.81 -11.28 -5.56
C ILE A 74 0.76 -10.20 -5.26
N GLU A 75 0.91 -9.00 -5.79
CA GLU A 75 0.00 -7.90 -5.51
C GLU A 75 -1.35 -8.03 -6.22
N ASN A 76 -1.35 -8.21 -7.54
CA ASN A 76 -2.56 -8.10 -8.36
C ASN A 76 -3.32 -9.44 -8.42
N ASP A 77 -2.61 -10.52 -8.72
CA ASP A 77 -3.25 -11.82 -8.97
C ASP A 77 -3.60 -12.55 -7.66
N ILE A 78 -2.87 -12.26 -6.58
CA ILE A 78 -3.05 -12.89 -5.27
C ILE A 78 -3.69 -11.92 -4.28
N ILE A 79 -3.00 -10.85 -3.86
CA ILE A 79 -3.47 -9.99 -2.77
C ILE A 79 -4.79 -9.29 -3.11
N ARG A 80 -4.82 -8.54 -4.22
CA ARG A 80 -5.99 -7.75 -4.61
C ARG A 80 -7.19 -8.62 -4.94
N THR A 81 -6.98 -9.68 -5.72
CA THR A 81 -8.04 -10.58 -6.17
C THR A 81 -8.64 -11.40 -5.03
N GLN A 82 -7.84 -11.89 -4.08
CA GLN A 82 -8.33 -12.80 -3.04
C GLN A 82 -8.87 -12.08 -1.79
N PHE A 83 -8.30 -10.93 -1.42
CA PHE A 83 -8.64 -10.28 -0.15
C PHE A 83 -9.48 -9.02 -0.30
N ASN A 84 -9.42 -8.33 -1.44
CA ASN A 84 -10.23 -7.14 -1.75
C ASN A 84 -10.26 -6.11 -0.59
N ASP A 85 -9.10 -5.86 0.02
CA ASP A 85 -8.92 -4.89 1.11
C ASP A 85 -8.03 -3.74 0.63
N PRO A 86 -8.58 -2.53 0.41
CA PRO A 86 -7.79 -1.41 -0.11
C PRO A 86 -6.67 -0.96 0.83
N ARG A 87 -6.73 -1.35 2.12
CA ARG A 87 -5.71 -0.98 3.10
C ARG A 87 -4.35 -1.61 2.80
N VAL A 88 -4.27 -2.61 1.93
CA VAL A 88 -3.00 -3.22 1.49
C VAL A 88 -2.10 -2.18 0.82
N HIS A 89 -2.67 -1.19 0.11
CA HIS A 89 -1.94 -0.11 -0.55
C HIS A 89 -1.23 0.84 0.42
N PHE A 90 -1.54 0.78 1.72
CA PHE A 90 -0.85 1.54 2.76
C PHE A 90 0.30 0.76 3.41
N VAL A 91 0.49 -0.52 3.05
CA VAL A 91 1.50 -1.39 3.67
C VAL A 91 2.36 -2.14 2.66
N LEU A 92 1.97 -2.18 1.38
CA LEU A 92 2.85 -2.60 0.29
C LEU A 92 3.79 -1.46 -0.05
N ASN A 93 5.08 -1.66 0.23
CA ASN A 93 6.11 -0.66 0.02
C ASN A 93 6.84 -0.95 -1.29
N CYS A 94 6.95 0.08 -2.13
CA CYS A 94 7.63 0.03 -3.43
C CYS A 94 9.06 0.63 -3.40
N GLY A 95 9.58 1.01 -2.24
CA GLY A 95 10.93 1.57 -2.05
C GLY A 95 11.09 3.08 -2.28
N ALA A 96 10.12 3.74 -2.90
CA ALA A 96 10.19 5.15 -3.26
C ALA A 96 9.84 6.08 -2.08
N MET A 97 10.26 7.35 -2.16
CA MET A 97 9.98 8.40 -1.18
C MET A 97 8.49 8.59 -0.96
N SER A 98 7.68 8.53 -2.02
CA SER A 98 6.23 8.63 -1.93
C SER A 98 5.51 7.31 -1.57
N CYS A 99 6.23 6.20 -1.36
CA CYS A 99 5.62 4.95 -0.88
C CYS A 99 5.28 5.06 0.63
N PRO A 100 4.29 4.29 1.12
CA PRO A 100 4.03 4.19 2.55
C PRO A 100 5.27 3.73 3.32
N PRO A 101 5.49 4.17 4.57
CA PRO A 101 6.66 3.75 5.34
C PRO A 101 6.67 2.23 5.51
N LEU A 102 7.82 1.62 5.23
CA LEU A 102 8.02 0.20 5.47
C LEU A 102 7.90 -0.09 6.96
N GLU A 103 7.14 -1.13 7.29
CA GLU A 103 7.01 -1.54 8.68
C GLU A 103 8.23 -2.34 9.16
N ASN A 104 8.71 -2.00 10.37
CA ASN A 104 9.89 -2.63 10.98
C ASN A 104 9.66 -4.04 11.56
N ARG A 105 8.47 -4.63 11.37
CA ARG A 105 8.13 -5.98 11.84
C ARG A 105 7.25 -6.70 10.83
N ALA A 106 7.46 -8.00 10.67
CA ALA A 106 6.61 -8.84 9.84
C ALA A 106 5.15 -8.87 10.35
N PHE A 107 4.19 -8.89 9.44
CA PHE A 107 2.77 -9.09 9.72
C PHE A 107 2.50 -10.52 10.18
N THR A 108 1.57 -10.66 11.12
CA THR A 108 0.99 -11.92 11.55
C THR A 108 -0.52 -11.82 11.49
N GLY A 109 -1.24 -12.94 11.37
CA GLY A 109 -2.71 -12.92 11.34
C GLY A 109 -3.33 -12.18 12.53
N ARG A 110 -2.77 -12.36 13.73
CA ARG A 110 -3.18 -11.64 14.95
C ARG A 110 -2.99 -10.12 14.89
N SER A 111 -1.96 -9.66 14.19
CA SER A 111 -1.59 -8.24 14.14
C SER A 111 -2.15 -7.50 12.91
N LEU A 112 -2.63 -8.23 11.91
CA LEU A 112 -2.86 -7.70 10.57
C LEU A 112 -3.86 -6.55 10.58
N GLU A 113 -5.07 -6.77 11.10
CA GLU A 113 -6.14 -5.76 11.11
C GLU A 113 -5.72 -4.47 11.79
N LYS A 114 -5.16 -4.58 13.00
CA LYS A 114 -4.70 -3.42 13.78
C LYS A 114 -3.61 -2.64 13.02
N ARG A 115 -2.75 -3.31 12.28
CA ARG A 115 -1.66 -2.67 11.54
C ARG A 115 -2.13 -2.03 10.24
N LEU A 116 -3.05 -2.67 9.52
CA LEU A 116 -3.70 -2.08 8.34
C LEU A 116 -4.46 -0.81 8.74
N GLU A 117 -5.23 -0.84 9.83
CA GLU A 117 -5.93 0.33 10.34
C GLU A 117 -4.95 1.44 10.78
N LYS A 118 -3.86 1.06 11.48
CA LYS A 118 -2.82 2.01 11.87
C LYS A 118 -2.14 2.65 10.66
N ALA A 119 -1.87 1.90 9.60
CA ALA A 119 -1.27 2.41 8.37
C ALA A 119 -2.21 3.41 7.68
N LEU A 120 -3.51 3.11 7.58
CA LEU A 120 -4.53 4.03 7.07
C LEU A 120 -4.59 5.33 7.89
N LYS A 121 -4.61 5.23 9.22
CA LYS A 121 -4.63 6.44 10.09
C LYS A 121 -3.38 7.29 9.88
N ARG A 122 -2.20 6.66 9.78
CA ARG A 122 -0.94 7.38 9.46
C ARG A 122 -0.99 8.05 8.10
N PHE A 123 -1.58 7.39 7.09
CA PHE A 123 -1.75 7.96 5.75
C PHE A 123 -2.60 9.23 5.80
N ILE A 124 -3.75 9.18 6.47
CA ILE A 124 -4.68 10.33 6.60
C ILE A 124 -4.06 11.48 7.41
N SER A 125 -3.19 11.18 8.38
CA SER A 125 -2.52 12.19 9.21
C SER A 125 -1.25 12.77 8.57
N ASN A 126 -0.89 12.38 7.36
CA ASN A 126 0.33 12.84 6.69
C ASN A 126 -0.01 13.74 5.50
N GLU A 127 0.43 15.00 5.56
CA GLU A 127 0.14 16.01 4.53
C GLU A 127 0.75 15.68 3.16
N HIS A 128 1.77 14.81 3.08
CA HIS A 128 2.28 14.32 1.80
C HIS A 128 1.32 13.34 1.10
N PHE A 129 0.35 12.79 1.83
CA PHE A 129 -0.55 11.74 1.35
C PHE A 129 -2.02 12.13 1.36
N PHE A 130 -2.41 12.98 2.31
CA PHE A 130 -3.78 13.42 2.52
C PHE A 130 -3.76 14.87 3.01
N THR A 131 -4.13 15.80 2.13
CA THR A 131 -4.18 17.23 2.45
C THR A 131 -5.50 17.85 2.02
N LEU A 132 -6.14 18.59 2.92
CA LEU A 132 -7.32 19.39 2.60
C LEU A 132 -6.98 20.88 2.58
N SER A 133 -6.88 21.47 1.39
CA SER A 133 -6.59 22.89 1.20
C SER A 133 -7.71 23.59 0.45
N GLY A 134 -8.31 24.60 1.09
CA GLY A 134 -9.54 25.23 0.61
C GLY A 134 -10.61 24.17 0.31
N ASN A 135 -10.97 24.08 -0.97
CA ASN A 135 -11.99 23.18 -1.49
C ASN A 135 -11.42 22.00 -2.31
N GLN A 136 -10.17 21.64 -2.01
CA GLN A 136 -9.45 20.57 -2.69
C GLN A 136 -8.98 19.55 -1.67
N LEU A 137 -9.25 18.27 -1.97
CA LEU A 137 -8.66 17.13 -1.29
C LEU A 137 -7.53 16.60 -2.17
N TYR A 138 -6.29 16.78 -1.72
CA TYR A 138 -5.12 16.21 -2.34
C TYR A 138 -4.84 14.83 -1.72
N LEU A 139 -4.74 13.82 -2.59
CA LEU A 139 -4.43 12.44 -2.22
C LEU A 139 -3.12 11.99 -2.85
N SER A 140 -2.44 11.03 -2.23
CA SER A 140 -1.30 10.36 -2.86
C SER A 140 -1.70 9.76 -4.22
N LYS A 141 -0.77 9.80 -5.19
CA LYS A 141 -0.93 9.19 -6.52
C LYS A 141 -1.24 7.68 -6.48
N ILE A 142 -0.90 7.00 -5.38
CA ILE A 142 -1.28 5.59 -5.15
C ILE A 142 -2.82 5.43 -5.16
N ILE A 143 -3.56 6.40 -4.61
CA ILE A 143 -5.02 6.35 -4.62
C ILE A 143 -5.58 6.50 -6.03
N ASP A 144 -4.90 7.25 -6.91
CA ASP A 144 -5.25 7.40 -8.33
C ASP A 144 -5.04 6.07 -9.08
N TRP A 145 -3.86 5.46 -8.94
CA TRP A 145 -3.53 4.20 -9.62
C TRP A 145 -4.43 3.04 -9.23
N TYR A 146 -4.83 2.97 -7.96
CA TYR A 146 -5.67 1.90 -7.42
C TYR A 146 -7.10 2.38 -7.10
N ARG A 147 -7.56 3.43 -7.79
CA ARG A 147 -8.87 4.07 -7.55
C ARG A 147 -10.03 3.09 -7.43
N ASN A 148 -10.06 2.06 -8.28
CA ASN A 148 -11.12 1.07 -8.29
C ASN A 148 -11.21 0.27 -6.99
N ASP A 149 -10.08 -0.01 -6.34
CA ASP A 149 -10.06 -0.76 -5.08
C ASP A 149 -10.74 0.05 -3.98
N PHE A 150 -10.52 1.37 -3.94
CA PHE A 150 -11.15 2.28 -2.98
C PHE A 150 -12.62 2.59 -3.33
N ALA A 151 -12.89 2.91 -4.60
CA ALA A 151 -14.21 3.34 -5.06
C ALA A 151 -15.27 2.24 -4.95
N THR A 152 -14.89 0.97 -5.08
CA THR A 152 -15.81 -0.17 -4.88
C THR A 152 -16.23 -0.36 -3.42
N LYS A 153 -15.56 0.31 -2.47
CA LYS A 153 -15.93 0.36 -1.05
C LYS A 153 -16.71 1.63 -0.69
N ASN A 154 -17.29 2.33 -1.66
CA ASN A 154 -18.15 3.48 -1.42
C ASN A 154 -19.31 3.10 -0.47
N ARG A 155 -19.39 3.78 0.67
CA ARG A 155 -20.37 3.52 1.74
C ARG A 155 -21.31 4.69 2.00
N PHE A 156 -20.92 5.89 1.59
CA PHE A 156 -21.62 7.14 1.89
C PHE A 156 -21.88 7.94 0.62
N THR A 157 -23.12 8.40 0.49
CA THR A 157 -23.50 9.40 -0.50
C THR A 157 -23.51 10.78 0.14
N ASN A 158 -23.52 11.82 -0.70
CA ASN A 158 -23.74 13.18 -0.28
C ASN A 158 -25.00 13.71 -0.99
N PRO A 159 -26.13 13.90 -0.29
CA PRO A 159 -27.35 14.41 -0.91
C PRO A 159 -27.18 15.78 -1.58
N ASN A 160 -26.24 16.59 -1.09
CA ASN A 160 -25.93 17.91 -1.63
C ASN A 160 -24.91 17.87 -2.78
N ASN A 161 -24.33 16.70 -3.06
CA ASN A 161 -23.41 16.47 -4.17
C ASN A 161 -23.55 15.02 -4.67
N PRO A 162 -24.54 14.75 -5.53
CA PRO A 162 -24.75 13.43 -6.13
C PRO A 162 -23.53 12.92 -6.91
N ASP A 163 -22.70 13.82 -7.42
CA ASP A 163 -21.49 13.55 -8.20
C ASP A 163 -20.22 13.46 -7.32
N MET A 164 -20.37 13.32 -6.00
CA MET A 164 -19.24 13.21 -5.07
C MET A 164 -18.31 12.08 -5.51
N ASP A 165 -17.02 12.41 -5.63
CA ASP A 165 -15.99 11.43 -5.95
C ASP A 165 -16.04 10.25 -4.95
N PRO A 166 -16.21 8.98 -5.41
CA PRO A 166 -16.26 7.81 -4.54
C PRO A 166 -15.06 7.64 -3.60
N LEU A 167 -13.90 8.22 -3.95
CA LEU A 167 -12.73 8.23 -3.07
C LEU A 167 -12.99 9.00 -1.77
N ILE A 168 -13.77 10.09 -1.81
CA ILE A 168 -14.13 10.86 -0.62
C ILE A 168 -14.88 9.97 0.37
N SER A 169 -15.85 9.19 -0.12
CA SER A 169 -16.65 8.27 0.68
C SER A 169 -15.84 7.23 1.43
N TYR A 170 -14.75 6.75 0.83
CA TYR A 170 -13.86 5.78 1.47
C TYR A 170 -13.22 6.34 2.75
N PHE A 171 -12.82 7.61 2.77
CA PHE A 171 -12.09 8.20 3.89
C PHE A 171 -12.99 8.70 5.04
N ILE A 172 -14.28 8.96 4.78
CA ILE A 172 -15.23 9.49 5.76
C ILE A 172 -15.20 8.75 7.12
N PRO A 173 -15.23 7.41 7.19
CA PRO A 173 -15.22 6.67 8.47
C PRO A 173 -13.94 6.81 9.29
N TYR A 174 -12.87 7.33 8.69
CA TYR A 174 -11.52 7.29 9.24
C TYR A 174 -11.00 8.67 9.63
N VAL A 175 -11.79 9.72 9.41
CA VAL A 175 -11.43 11.10 9.72
C VAL A 175 -12.23 11.63 10.92
N SER A 176 -11.74 12.71 11.54
CA SER A 176 -12.49 13.43 12.58
C SER A 176 -13.68 14.19 12.00
N GLN A 177 -14.69 14.50 12.82
CA GLN A 177 -15.89 15.26 12.39
C GLN A 177 -15.57 16.56 11.62
N PRO A 178 -14.63 17.44 12.03
CA PRO A 178 -14.33 18.65 11.27
C PRO A 178 -13.77 18.39 9.87
N VAL A 179 -13.08 17.26 9.70
CA VAL A 179 -12.54 16.82 8.41
C VAL A 179 -13.65 16.20 7.57
N GLU A 180 -14.53 15.39 8.18
CA GLU A 180 -15.72 14.85 7.52
C GLU A 180 -16.62 15.96 6.95
N ASP A 181 -16.88 17.02 7.72
CA ASP A 181 -17.70 18.15 7.27
C ASP A 181 -17.10 18.81 6.01
N ARG A 182 -15.77 18.94 5.96
CA ARG A 182 -15.05 19.42 4.77
C ARG A 182 -15.11 18.42 3.61
N LEU A 183 -14.98 17.12 3.88
CA LEU A 183 -15.11 16.06 2.88
C LEU A 183 -16.50 16.06 2.23
N ARG A 184 -17.53 16.42 2.99
CA ARG A 184 -18.93 16.53 2.52
C ARG A 184 -19.26 17.87 1.86
N SER A 185 -18.29 18.77 1.67
CA SER A 185 -18.51 20.01 0.91
C SER A 185 -19.00 19.66 -0.51
N PRO A 186 -20.09 20.29 -1.00
CA PRO A 186 -20.65 19.96 -2.31
C PRO A 186 -19.77 20.41 -3.47
N THR A 187 -18.77 21.24 -3.18
CA THR A 187 -17.88 21.80 -4.20
C THR A 187 -16.47 21.20 -4.12
N LEU A 188 -16.22 20.27 -3.18
CA LEU A 188 -14.91 19.65 -2.97
C LEU A 188 -14.47 18.88 -4.21
N LYS A 189 -13.22 19.09 -4.64
CA LYS A 189 -12.61 18.35 -5.75
C LYS A 189 -11.45 17.51 -5.26
N VAL A 190 -11.37 16.27 -5.75
CA VAL A 190 -10.19 15.41 -5.54
C VAL A 190 -9.10 15.82 -6.53
N GLN A 191 -7.87 15.92 -6.02
CA GLN A 191 -6.64 16.16 -6.75
C GLN A 191 -5.59 15.15 -6.26
N PHE A 192 -4.49 14.99 -7.00
CA PHE A 192 -3.42 14.07 -6.62
C PHE A 192 -2.08 14.78 -6.53
N HIS A 193 -1.29 14.41 -5.53
CA HIS A 193 0.10 14.84 -5.43
C HIS A 193 0.95 14.24 -6.56
N GLU A 194 2.01 14.94 -6.95
CA GLU A 194 3.06 14.35 -7.78
C GLU A 194 3.77 13.22 -7.02
N TYR A 195 4.18 12.18 -7.74
CA TYR A 195 4.81 11.01 -7.13
C TYR A 195 6.33 11.06 -7.25
N ASP A 196 7.00 11.12 -6.10
CA ASP A 196 8.46 11.13 -6.01
C ASP A 196 8.99 9.69 -5.99
N TRP A 197 9.75 9.37 -7.04
CA TRP A 197 10.36 8.07 -7.28
C TRP A 197 11.78 7.94 -6.73
N SER A 198 12.34 8.99 -6.11
CA SER A 198 13.62 8.91 -5.40
C SER A 198 13.54 7.87 -4.28
N LEU A 199 14.67 7.26 -3.92
CA LEU A 199 14.68 6.23 -2.88
C LEU A 199 14.46 6.83 -1.51
N ASN A 200 13.69 6.11 -0.68
CA ASN A 200 13.55 6.43 0.74
C ASN A 200 14.80 6.03 1.52
N SER A 201 15.90 6.74 1.30
CA SER A 201 17.15 6.56 2.04
C SER A 201 17.05 7.28 3.39
N GLN A 202 16.97 6.51 4.48
CA GLN A 202 17.30 7.04 5.80
C GLN A 202 18.83 7.22 5.87
N PRO A 203 19.34 8.33 6.43
CA PRO A 203 20.78 8.51 6.58
C PRO A 203 21.38 7.32 7.33
N ILE A 204 22.43 6.73 6.76
CA ILE A 204 23.22 5.68 7.42
C ILE A 204 23.77 6.31 8.71
N PRO A 205 23.52 5.73 9.90
CA PRO A 205 24.11 6.25 11.12
C PRO A 205 25.62 6.25 10.94
N SER A 206 26.24 7.42 11.05
CA SER A 206 27.69 7.54 11.08
C SER A 206 28.20 6.67 12.23
N VAL A 207 28.95 5.62 11.89
CA VAL A 207 29.67 4.84 12.89
C VAL A 207 30.80 5.76 13.39
N SER A 208 30.62 6.34 14.57
CA SER A 208 31.69 7.00 15.33
C SER A 208 32.32 6.01 16.29
#